data_AF-A0A086MCW5-F1
#
_entry.id   AF-A0A086MCW5-F1
#
_cell.length_a   1.000
_cell.length_b   1.000
_cell.length_c   1.000
_cell.angle_alpha   90.00
_cell.angle_beta   90.00
_cell.angle_gamma   90.00
#
_symmetry.space_group_name_H-M   'P 1'
#
loop_
_entity.id
_entity.type
_entity.pdbx_description
1 polymer ?
#
loop_
_entity_poly.entity_id
_entity_poly.type
_entity_poly.pdbx_seq_one_letter_code
_entity_poly.pdbx_strand_id
1 'polypeptide(L)' 'MSMVRDEEVVLEAKALLRETIERSGWYPVMDERERRQRIETDVELHWHLMASDARRRLEARISGIR' A
#
# COMPACT_ATOMS: atom_id res chain seq x y z
N MET A 1 -21.43 -12.92 3.49
CA MET A 1 -20.69 -11.64 3.35
C MET A 1 -19.28 -11.92 3.80
N SER A 2 -18.30 -11.91 2.89
CA SER A 2 -16.91 -12.02 3.32
C SER A 2 -16.51 -10.68 3.90
N MET A 3 -16.25 -10.66 5.21
CA MET A 3 -15.83 -9.45 5.90
C MET A 3 -14.33 -9.31 5.68
N VAL A 4 -13.93 -8.45 4.75
CA VAL A 4 -12.55 -7.97 4.69
C VAL A 4 -12.23 -7.36 6.05
N ARG A 5 -11.23 -7.89 6.75
CA ARG A 5 -10.85 -7.38 8.06
C ARG A 5 -10.07 -6.09 7.90
N ASP A 6 -10.22 -5.16 8.84
CA ASP A 6 -9.51 -3.88 8.77
C ASP A 6 -7.98 -4.07 8.78
N GLU A 7 -7.47 -5.08 9.48
CA GLU A 7 -6.05 -5.48 9.44
C GLU A 7 -5.57 -5.84 8.03
N GLU A 8 -6.41 -6.52 7.24
CA GLU A 8 -6.10 -6.90 5.87
C GLU A 8 -6.10 -5.67 4.96
N VAL A 9 -7.03 -4.73 5.19
CA VAL A 9 -7.04 -3.44 4.50
C VAL A 9 -5.76 -2.66 4.78
N VAL A 10 -5.30 -2.60 6.03
CA VAL A 10 -4.06 -1.90 6.40
C VAL A 10 -2.86 -2.51 5.68
N LEU A 11 -2.72 -3.83 5.70
CA LEU A 11 -1.59 -4.52 5.06
C LEU A 11 -1.59 -4.30 3.53
N GLU A 12 -2.75 -4.45 2.88
CA GLU A 12 -2.87 -4.25 1.45
C GLU A 12 -2.67 -2.78 1.07
N ALA A 13 -3.14 -1.83 1.89
CA ALA A 13 -2.94 -0.39 1.67
C ALA A 13 -1.46 0.01 1.78
N LYS A 14 -0.74 -0.54 2.77
CA LYS A 14 0.72 -0.37 2.88
C LYS A 14 1.45 -0.92 1.66
N ALA A 15 1.05 -2.11 1.18
CA ALA A 15 1.63 -2.71 0.00
C ALA A 15 1.39 -1.86 -1.27
N LEU A 16 0.15 -1.38 -1.48
CA LEU A 16 -0.20 -0.52 -2.61
C LEU A 16 0.58 0.81 -2.59
N LEU A 17 0.69 1.44 -1.42
CA LEU A 17 1.42 2.69 -1.30
C LEU A 17 2.92 2.48 -1.56
N ARG A 18 3.50 1.41 -1.01
CA ARG A 18 4.91 1.06 -1.28
C ARG A 18 5.16 0.85 -2.77
N GLU A 19 4.33 0.04 -3.42
CA GLU A 19 4.43 -0.21 -4.87
C GLU A 19 4.35 1.10 -5.66
N THR A 20 3.40 1.97 -5.28
CA THR A 20 3.19 3.27 -5.95
C THR A 20 4.42 4.17 -5.84
N ILE A 21 4.99 4.32 -4.64
CA ILE A 21 6.17 5.15 -4.38
C ILE A 21 7.39 4.58 -5.13
N GLU A 22 7.58 3.26 -5.10
CA GLU A 22 8.68 2.58 -5.77
C GLU A 22 8.58 2.73 -7.30
N ARG A 23 7.41 2.51 -7.90
CA ARG A 23 7.18 2.65 -9.34
C ARG A 23 7.25 4.08 -9.85
N SER A 24 6.88 5.04 -9.02
CA SER A 24 6.90 6.47 -9.37
C SER A 24 8.31 7.09 -9.29
N GLY A 25 9.31 6.35 -8.79
CA GLY A 25 10.68 6.83 -8.71
C GLY A 25 10.88 7.95 -7.68
N TRP A 26 10.09 7.97 -6.61
CA TRP A 26 10.24 8.96 -5.54
C TRP A 26 11.63 8.86 -4.89
N TYR A 27 12.10 10.01 -4.37
CA TYR A 27 13.42 10.22 -3.78
C TYR A 27 14.59 9.82 -4.70
N PRO A 28 14.69 10.39 -5.92
CA PRO A 28 15.69 9.96 -6.91
C PRO A 28 17.14 10.31 -6.53
N VAL A 29 17.34 11.25 -5.59
CA VAL A 29 18.67 11.74 -5.18
C VAL A 29 19.19 11.12 -3.88
N MET A 30 18.37 10.33 -3.20
CA MET A 30 18.77 9.65 -1.96
C MET A 30 19.53 8.36 -2.28
N ASP A 31 20.46 7.99 -1.40
CA ASP A 31 21.08 6.65 -1.48
C ASP A 31 20.04 5.55 -1.21
N GLU A 32 20.32 4.32 -1.64
CA GLU A 32 19.34 3.23 -1.57
C GLU A 32 18.85 2.95 -0.14
N ARG A 33 19.74 3.07 0.85
CA ARG A 33 19.41 2.79 2.25
C ARG A 33 18.53 3.89 2.83
N GLU A 34 18.93 5.15 2.66
CA GLU A 34 18.15 6.31 3.10
C GLU A 34 16.77 6.33 2.41
N ARG A 35 16.76 6.08 1.09
CA ARG A 35 15.54 5.96 0.31
C ARG A 35 14.62 4.89 0.88
N ARG A 36 15.13 3.71 1.20
CA ARG A 36 14.32 2.62 1.76
C ARG A 36 13.69 3.01 3.10
N GLN A 37 14.46 3.63 4.00
CA GLN A 37 13.97 4.09 5.29
C GLN A 37 12.90 5.18 5.14
N ARG A 38 13.09 6.10 4.19
CA ARG A 38 12.10 7.13 3.88
C ARG A 38 10.80 6.54 3.35
N ILE A 39 10.89 5.59 2.42
CA ILE A 39 9.71 4.90 1.87
C ILE A 39 8.95 4.18 2.99
N GLU A 40 9.64 3.48 3.88
CA GLU A 40 9.00 2.79 5.01
C GLU A 40 8.26 3.76 5.93
N THR A 41 8.88 4.89 6.25
CA THR A 41 8.25 5.94 7.06
C THR A 41 7.00 6.50 6.38
N ASP A 42 7.09 6.83 5.10
CA ASP A 42 5.97 7.43 4.37
C ASP A 42 4.83 6.41 4.16
N VAL A 43 5.15 5.13 4.02
CA VAL A 43 4.15 4.04 4.00
C VAL A 43 3.41 3.95 5.33
N GLU A 44 4.14 3.97 6.46
CA GLU A 44 3.54 3.91 7.80
C GLU A 44 2.64 5.12 8.10
N LEU A 45 3.01 6.31 7.63
CA LEU A 45 2.24 7.53 7.87
C LEU A 45 1.04 7.68 6.93
N HIS A 46 1.17 7.26 5.66
CA HIS A 46 0.21 7.63 4.62
C HIS A 46 -0.56 6.46 4.00
N TRP A 47 -0.42 5.23 4.51
CA TRP A 47 -1.17 4.06 3.98
C TRP A 47 -2.69 4.30 3.90
N HIS A 48 -3.24 5.11 4.81
CA HIS A 48 -4.68 5.40 4.86
C HIS A 48 -5.21 6.03 3.57
N LEU A 49 -4.36 6.70 2.79
CA LEU A 49 -4.71 7.23 1.46
C LEU A 49 -5.08 6.10 0.47
N MET A 50 -4.54 4.90 0.68
CA MET A 50 -4.80 3.72 -0.16
C MET A 50 -5.86 2.77 0.44
N ALA A 51 -6.45 3.09 1.60
CA ALA A 51 -7.35 2.17 2.30
C ALA A 51 -8.60 1.80 1.48
N SER A 52 -9.16 2.76 0.73
CA SER A 52 -10.33 2.51 -0.12
C SER A 52 -10.00 1.59 -1.30
N ASP A 53 -8.85 1.79 -1.94
CA ASP A 53 -8.36 0.93 -3.02
C ASP A 53 -8.02 -0.48 -2.54
N ALA A 54 -7.35 -0.57 -1.38
CA ALA A 54 -7.03 -1.82 -0.73
C ALA A 54 -8.29 -2.64 -0.44
N ARG A 55 -9.32 -2.02 0.16
CA ARG A 55 -10.60 -2.69 0.43
C ARG A 55 -11.25 -3.19 -0.85
N ARG A 56 -11.36 -2.35 -1.90
CA ARG A 56 -11.91 -2.76 -3.19
C ARG A 56 -11.16 -3.95 -3.79
N ARG A 57 -9.83 -3.95 -3.74
CA ARG A 57 -9.00 -5.04 -4.27
C ARG A 57 -9.19 -6.34 -3.49
N LEU A 58 -9.31 -6.26 -2.17
CA LEU A 58 -9.58 -7.42 -1.31
C LEU A 58 -10.98 -7.99 -1.57
N GLU A 59 -11.99 -7.13 -1.67
CA GLU A 59 -13.36 -7.52 -2.02
C GLU A 59 -13.42 -8.18 -3.40
N ALA A 60 -12.76 -7.60 -4.41
CA ALA A 60 -12.68 -8.16 -5.75
C ALA A 60 -12.03 -9.56 -5.73
N ARG A 61 -10.92 -9.73 -5.00
CA ARG A 61 -10.21 -11.00 -4.83
C ARG A 61 -11.10 -12.08 -4.22
N ILE A 62 -11.93 -11.72 -3.25
CA ILE A 62 -12.87 -12.66 -2.63
C ILE A 62 -14.05 -12.97 -3.55
N SER A 63 -14.55 -11.98 -4.28
CA SER A 63 -15.68 -12.15 -5.22
C SER A 63 -15.31 -12.98 -6.47
N GLY A 64 -14.02 -13.27 -6.69
CA GLY A 64 -13.55 -14.01 -7.86
C GLY A 64 -13.63 -13.22 -9.17
N ILE A 65 -13.94 -11.93 -9.10
CA ILE A 65 -13.98 -11.04 -10.26
C ILE A 65 -12.53 -10.65 -10.56
N ARG A 66 -11.96 -11.28 -11.60
CA ARG A 66 -10.68 -10.92 -12.21
C ARG A 66 -10.83 -9.72 -13.14
#